data_AF-A0AAJ4IGG6-F1
#
_entry.id   AF-A0AAJ4IGG6-F1
#
_cell.length_a   1.000
_cell.length_b   1.000
_cell.length_c   1.000
_cell.angle_alpha   90.00
_cell.angle_beta   90.00
_cell.angle_gamma   90.00
#
_symmetry.space_group_name_H-M   'P 1'
#
loop_
_entity.id
_entity.type
_entity.pdbx_description
1 polymer ?
#
loop_
_entity_poly.entity_id
_entity_poly.type
_entity_poly.pdbx_seq_one_letter_code
_entity_poly.pdbx_strand_id
1 'polypeptide(L)'
;MKTLFNIALVISAFCSATAVAANFTLTSQDIAEGHKMHRSFEYAGFGCQGDNLSPQLSWQNVPEGIKSFAITAYDPDAPTGSG
;
A
#
# COMPACT_ATOMS: atom_id res chain seq x y z
N MET A 1 -53.18 -6.94 -6.52
CA MET A 1 -52.28 -6.36 -5.49
C MET A 1 -51.16 -7.30 -5.05
N LYS A 2 -51.42 -8.57 -4.71
CA LYS A 2 -50.38 -9.54 -4.29
C LYS A 2 -49.34 -9.86 -5.38
N THR A 3 -49.76 -9.94 -6.64
CA THR A 3 -48.88 -10.18 -7.80
C THR A 3 -47.96 -9.01 -8.15
N LEU A 4 -48.39 -7.77 -7.91
CA LEU A 4 -47.55 -6.58 -8.11
C LEU A 4 -46.51 -6.42 -6.99
N PHE A 5 -46.84 -6.88 -5.77
CA PHE A 5 -45.93 -6.87 -4.62
C PHE A 5 -44.77 -7.89 -4.78
N ASN A 6 -45.03 -9.05 -5.39
CA ASN A 6 -44.01 -10.07 -5.63
C ASN A 6 -43.01 -9.70 -6.73
N ILE A 7 -43.40 -8.88 -7.73
CA ILE A 7 -42.50 -8.42 -8.79
C ILE A 7 -41.50 -7.39 -8.25
N ALA A 8 -41.92 -6.52 -7.33
CA ALA A 8 -41.05 -5.54 -6.68
C ALA A 8 -39.96 -6.20 -5.80
N LEU A 9 -40.26 -7.34 -5.16
CA LEU A 9 -39.32 -8.07 -4.30
C LEU A 9 -38.19 -8.75 -5.11
N VAL A 10 -38.48 -9.23 -6.33
CA VAL A 10 -37.50 -9.94 -7.18
C VAL A 10 -36.50 -8.96 -7.82
N ILE A 11 -36.91 -7.72 -8.11
CA ILE A 11 -36.03 -6.69 -8.69
C ILE A 11 -35.02 -6.16 -7.65
N SER A 12 -35.39 -6.11 -6.37
CA SER A 12 -34.50 -5.72 -5.27
C SER A 12 -33.34 -6.70 -5.04
N ALA A 13 -33.47 -7.97 -5.43
CA ALA A 13 -32.46 -9.00 -5.17
C ALA A 13 -31.29 -8.97 -6.16
N PHE A 14 -31.40 -8.24 -7.29
CA PHE A 14 -30.41 -8.24 -8.36
C PHE A 14 -29.42 -7.05 -8.35
N CYS A 15 -29.58 -6.10 -7.41
CA CYS A 15 -28.76 -4.90 -7.30
C CYS A 15 -27.70 -4.96 -6.17
N SER A 16 -27.24 -6.15 -5.79
CA SER A 16 -26.04 -6.25 -4.93
C SER A 16 -24.79 -6.07 -5.79
N ALA A 17 -24.43 -4.82 -6.11
CA ALA A 17 -23.15 -4.53 -6.73
C ALA A 17 -22.03 -4.85 -5.71
N THR A 18 -21.12 -5.75 -6.08
CA THR A 18 -19.91 -6.01 -5.30
C THR A 18 -19.02 -4.77 -5.35
N ALA A 19 -18.85 -4.10 -4.21
CA ALA A 19 -17.86 -3.02 -4.09
C ALA A 19 -16.45 -3.64 -4.11
N VAL A 20 -15.68 -3.37 -5.16
CA VAL A 20 -14.25 -3.68 -5.20
C VAL A 20 -13.50 -2.49 -4.63
N ALA A 21 -12.84 -2.67 -3.48
CA ALA A 21 -11.97 -1.64 -2.93
C ALA A 21 -10.78 -1.41 -3.87
N ALA A 22 -10.40 -0.15 -4.08
CA ALA A 22 -9.18 0.17 -4.80
C ALA A 22 -7.97 -0.34 -4.00
N ASN A 23 -6.93 -0.79 -4.72
CA ASN A 23 -5.69 -1.22 -4.09
C ASN A 23 -5.04 -0.06 -3.34
N PHE A 24 -4.65 -0.29 -2.09
CA PHE A 24 -3.75 0.60 -1.37
C PHE A 24 -2.40 0.59 -2.08
N THR A 25 -2.02 1.75 -2.61
CA THR A 25 -0.85 1.86 -3.50
C THR A 25 0.22 2.69 -2.84
N LEU A 26 1.46 2.20 -2.85
CA LEU A 26 2.67 2.92 -2.44
C LEU A 26 3.49 3.29 -3.68
N THR A 27 3.98 4.52 -3.72
CA THR A 27 4.81 5.07 -4.80
C THR A 27 5.96 5.88 -4.22
N SER A 28 7.04 6.03 -4.99
CA SER A 28 8.17 6.87 -4.67
C SER A 28 8.70 7.53 -5.93
N GLN A 29 9.16 8.78 -5.81
CA GLN A 29 9.95 9.44 -6.85
C GLN A 29 11.44 9.08 -6.77
N ASP A 30 11.84 8.44 -5.68
CA ASP A 30 13.23 8.23 -5.28
C ASP A 30 13.70 6.78 -5.48
N ILE A 31 12.78 5.82 -5.34
CA ILE A 31 13.05 4.37 -5.47
C ILE A 31 12.00 3.67 -6.32
N ALA A 32 12.38 2.52 -6.90
CA ALA A 32 11.49 1.67 -7.69
C ALA A 32 11.72 0.19 -7.35
N GLU A 33 10.63 -0.59 -7.33
CA GLU A 33 10.65 -2.02 -7.06
C GLU A 33 11.63 -2.76 -7.99
N GLY A 34 12.44 -3.66 -7.43
CA GLY A 34 13.42 -4.46 -8.18
C GLY A 34 14.59 -3.66 -8.77
N HIS A 35 14.70 -2.35 -8.49
CA HIS A 35 15.80 -1.51 -8.96
C HIS A 35 16.79 -1.21 -7.83
N LYS A 36 18.06 -0.98 -8.21
CA LYS A 36 19.08 -0.54 -7.26
C LYS A 36 18.75 0.87 -6.75
N MET A 37 18.78 1.06 -5.44
CA MET A 37 18.57 2.38 -4.81
C MET A 37 19.74 3.33 -5.10
N HIS A 38 19.44 4.63 -5.20
CA HIS A 38 20.45 5.67 -5.31
C HIS A 38 21.31 5.76 -4.05
N ARG A 39 22.56 6.22 -4.19
CA ARG A 39 23.53 6.32 -3.07
C ARG A 39 23.06 7.25 -1.96
N SER A 40 22.19 8.21 -2.25
CA SER A 40 21.64 9.13 -1.24
C SER A 40 20.85 8.42 -0.13
N PHE A 41 20.34 7.21 -0.39
CA PHE A 41 19.64 6.39 0.60
C PHE A 41 20.53 5.33 1.24
N GLU A 42 21.81 5.24 0.84
CA GLU A 42 22.81 4.41 1.49
C GLU A 42 23.23 5.05 2.82
N TYR A 43 23.55 4.22 3.82
CA TYR A 43 24.06 4.69 5.11
C TYR A 43 25.36 5.50 4.97
N ALA A 44 25.63 6.37 5.95
CA ALA A 44 26.83 7.23 6.01
C ALA A 44 27.80 6.74 7.10
N GLY A 45 28.17 5.45 7.05
CA GLY A 45 29.04 4.82 8.05
C GLY A 45 29.34 3.36 7.74
N PHE A 46 30.16 2.72 8.58
CA PHE A 46 30.52 1.29 8.47
C PHE A 46 31.09 0.87 7.10
N GLY A 47 31.77 1.79 6.41
CA GLY A 47 32.33 1.58 5.07
C GLY A 47 31.44 2.07 3.92
N CYS A 48 30.18 2.41 4.20
CA CYS A 48 29.30 3.11 3.27
C CYS A 48 29.59 4.61 3.24
N GLN A 49 29.24 5.28 2.13
CA GLN A 49 29.45 6.72 1.95
C GLN A 49 28.26 7.41 1.29
N GLY A 50 27.05 6.93 1.59
CA GLY A 50 25.82 7.59 1.16
C GLY A 50 25.49 8.81 2.01
N ASP A 51 24.32 9.39 1.73
CA ASP A 51 23.83 10.59 2.43
C ASP A 51 22.95 10.23 3.64
N ASN A 52 22.62 8.94 3.81
CA ASN A 52 21.73 8.42 4.85
C ASN A 52 20.36 9.11 4.92
N LEU A 53 19.79 9.42 3.75
CA LEU A 53 18.47 10.02 3.65
C LEU A 53 17.40 8.93 3.50
N SER A 54 16.19 9.21 3.97
CA SER A 54 15.02 8.37 3.68
C SER A 54 14.44 8.72 2.31
N PRO A 55 14.03 7.74 1.49
CA PRO A 55 13.36 8.03 0.22
C PRO A 55 11.97 8.62 0.46
N GLN A 56 11.52 9.42 -0.49
CA GLN A 56 10.16 9.93 -0.58
C GLN A 56 9.19 8.76 -0.71
N LEU A 57 8.09 8.80 0.03
CA LEU A 57 7.00 7.83 -0.06
C LEU A 57 5.65 8.56 -0.15
N SER A 58 4.84 8.18 -1.13
CA SER A 58 3.46 8.63 -1.29
C SER A 58 2.53 7.42 -1.39
N TRP A 59 1.39 7.46 -0.72
CA TRP A 59 0.38 6.42 -0.81
C TRP A 59 -1.00 6.96 -1.20
N GLN A 60 -1.79 6.11 -1.85
CA GLN A 60 -3.13 6.42 -2.35
C GLN A 60 -4.09 5.27 -2.04
N ASN A 61 -5.40 5.56 -2.10
CA ASN A 61 -6.48 4.62 -1.81
C ASN A 61 -6.37 4.01 -0.40
N VAL A 62 -6.16 4.87 0.61
CA VAL A 62 -6.19 4.46 2.02
C VAL A 62 -7.56 3.85 2.34
N PRO A 63 -7.63 2.62 2.87
CA PRO A 63 -8.90 2.02 3.27
C PRO A 63 -9.65 2.85 4.31
N GLU A 64 -10.98 2.78 4.30
CA GLU A 64 -11.80 3.43 5.32
C GLU A 64 -11.48 2.91 6.73
N GLY A 65 -11.54 3.79 7.73
CA GLY A 65 -11.30 3.43 9.13
C GLY A 65 -9.83 3.30 9.55
N ILE A 66 -8.87 3.54 8.65
CA ILE A 66 -7.45 3.63 9.02
C ILE A 66 -7.22 4.83 9.96
N LYS A 67 -6.55 4.57 11.08
CA LYS A 67 -6.27 5.57 12.12
C LYS A 67 -4.83 6.07 12.14
N SER A 68 -3.91 5.28 11.61
CA SER A 68 -2.47 5.54 11.65
C SER A 68 -1.74 4.65 10.63
N PHE A 69 -0.50 5.02 10.31
CA PHE A 69 0.41 4.24 9.49
C PHE A 69 1.68 3.92 10.27
N ALA A 70 2.32 2.81 9.92
CA ALA A 70 3.69 2.50 10.30
C ALA A 70 4.52 2.33 9.03
N ILE A 71 5.77 2.79 9.05
CA ILE A 71 6.71 2.68 7.93
C ILE A 71 7.94 1.94 8.45
N THR A 72 8.34 0.90 7.73
CA THR A 72 9.51 0.08 8.05
C THR A 72 10.34 -0.12 6.78
N ALA A 73 11.66 -0.01 6.90
CA ALA A 73 12.61 -0.50 5.91
C ALA A 73 13.30 -1.73 6.53
N TYR A 74 13.42 -2.82 5.78
CA TYR A 74 13.92 -4.09 6.29
C TYR A 74 14.78 -4.78 5.24
N ASP A 75 15.96 -5.23 5.65
CA ASP A 75 16.88 -6.02 4.83
C ASP A 75 16.84 -7.50 5.28
N PRO A 76 16.16 -8.40 4.55
CA PRO A 76 16.14 -9.82 4.89
C PRO A 76 17.50 -10.50 4.71
N ASP A 77 18.43 -9.89 3.98
CA ASP A 77 19.73 -10.46 3.64
C ASP A 77 20.81 -10.09 4.68
N ALA A 78 20.51 -9.20 5.63
CA ALA A 78 21.39 -8.86 6.73
C ALA A 78 21.67 -10.09 7.61
N PRO A 79 22.94 -10.44 7.92
CA PRO A 79 23.32 -11.68 8.61
C PRO A 79 23.12 -11.62 10.13
N THR A 80 22.05 -10.99 10.57
CA THR A 80 21.70 -10.77 11.99
C THR A 80 20.29 -11.23 12.33
N GLY A 81 19.44 -11.44 11.30
CA GLY A 81 18.02 -11.73 11.48
C GLY A 81 17.20 -10.56 12.05
N SER A 82 17.78 -9.36 12.14
CA SER A 82 17.09 -8.17 12.65
C SER A 82 16.82 -7.11 11.57
N GLY A 83 17.45 -7.23 10.39
CA GLY A 83 17.33 -6.27 9.28
C GLY A 83 17.82 -4.90 9.64
#